data_AF-J2MDP9-F1
#
_entry.id   AF-J2MDP9-F1
#
_cell.length_a   1.000
_cell.length_b   1.000
_cell.length_c   1.000
_cell.angle_alpha   90.00
_cell.angle_beta   90.00
_cell.angle_gamma   90.00
#
_symmetry.space_group_name_H-M   'P 1'
#
loop_
_entity.id
_entity.type
_entity.pdbx_description
1 polymer ?
#
loop_
_entity_poly.entity_id
_entity_poly.type
_entity_poly.pdbx_seq_one_letter_code
_entity_poly.pdbx_strand_id
1 'polypeptide(L)'
;MNRSLALKLGMIALLILLLMIPLLMINGLIDERQELRDGVLQDIARSSSHSQQLIGPMIVVPFRKNVKVWNTNEKTGVRFLETVEQSGELYFLPEEFELDGQVRTETRARGIYEARLFHADSRIDGRFKVPEHYGVATKDFADYRFDEPYLSVGISDIRGIENALTLTLNQQTVDFLPGSRLGWLGQGVHVPLPMVTAQGSPELTFGFDLRLQGTGELQILPVGKSTKVHLAADWPHPSFIGNFLPIKRDINEQGFSADWQTSFFSTNLLETLQACEPSDGCEAFRSRAFGVSFIDPVDQYLKTDRAIKYALLFVALTFAGFFLFEVLKSLAVHPVQYALVGVALAFFYLLLLSLSEHIGFTLAYLVSASACVVLIGFYVCHVLRSVSHGLGFSAGLAGLYGLLYGLLSAEDYALLMGSLLLFGLLGVFMVLTRKLDWYGVGAKPAAAMSFDLGEVK
;
A
#
# COMPACT_ATOMS: atom_id res chain seq x y z
N MET A 1 23.23 8.01 47.90
CA MET A 1 22.71 7.11 46.83
C MET A 1 23.41 5.76 46.98
N ASN A 2 22.67 4.71 47.37
CA ASN A 2 23.25 3.38 47.63
C ASN A 2 23.91 2.82 46.36
N ARG A 3 25.24 2.61 46.37
CA ARG A 3 26.02 2.08 45.23
C ARG A 3 25.43 0.79 44.65
N SER A 4 24.82 -0.04 45.48
CA SER A 4 24.17 -1.31 45.11
C SER A 4 22.92 -1.13 44.23
N LEU A 5 22.11 -0.09 44.47
CA LEU A 5 20.88 0.17 43.71
C LEU A 5 21.20 0.75 42.33
N ALA A 6 22.14 1.70 42.27
CA ALA A 6 22.61 2.27 41.02
C ALA A 6 23.24 1.21 40.11
N LEU A 7 24.01 0.26 40.68
CA LEU A 7 24.55 -0.89 39.94
C LEU A 7 23.45 -1.79 39.36
N LYS A 8 22.37 -2.06 40.12
CA LYS A 8 21.26 -2.88 39.63
C LYS A 8 20.49 -2.20 38.50
N LEU A 9 20.14 -0.93 38.65
CA LEU A 9 19.49 -0.16 37.58
C LEU A 9 20.36 -0.07 36.33
N GLY A 10 21.67 0.15 36.49
CA GLY A 10 22.62 0.15 35.38
C GLY A 10 22.70 -1.21 34.68
N MET A 11 22.61 -2.31 35.44
CA MET A 11 22.59 -3.66 34.89
C MET A 11 21.28 -4.00 34.17
N ILE A 12 20.13 -3.58 34.70
CA ILE A 12 18.84 -3.72 34.00
C ILE A 12 18.88 -2.93 32.69
N ALA A 13 19.39 -1.70 32.71
CA ALA A 13 19.57 -0.90 31.50
C ALA A 13 20.52 -1.58 30.50
N LEU A 14 21.63 -2.16 30.96
CA LEU A 14 22.54 -2.93 30.13
C LEU A 14 21.87 -4.17 29.51
N LEU A 15 21.05 -4.89 30.28
CA LEU A 15 20.29 -6.04 29.78
C LEU A 15 19.25 -5.63 28.75
N ILE A 16 18.56 -4.50 28.94
CA ILE A 16 17.65 -3.94 27.93
C ILE A 16 18.41 -3.65 26.64
N LEU A 17 19.56 -2.97 26.72
CA LEU A 17 20.41 -2.69 25.56
C LEU A 17 20.87 -3.98 24.87
N LEU A 18 21.26 -5.00 25.63
CA LEU A 18 21.66 -6.29 25.08
C LEU A 18 20.49 -7.01 24.40
N LEU A 19 19.27 -6.92 24.95
CA LEU A 19 18.05 -7.46 24.34
C LEU A 19 17.58 -6.70 23.12
N MET A 20 18.02 -5.45 22.92
CA MET A 20 17.77 -4.76 21.66
C MET A 20 18.45 -5.48 20.49
N ILE A 21 19.57 -6.16 20.70
CA ILE A 21 20.28 -6.89 19.63
C ILE A 21 19.38 -7.97 19.00
N PRO A 22 18.84 -8.96 19.74
CA PRO A 22 17.95 -9.95 19.15
C PRO A 22 16.65 -9.35 18.62
N LEU A 23 16.11 -8.28 19.24
CA LEU A 23 14.92 -7.60 18.71
C LEU A 23 15.19 -6.94 17.35
N LEU A 24 16.34 -6.29 17.18
CA LEU A 24 16.75 -5.72 15.90
C LEU A 24 16.99 -6.81 14.84
N MET A 25 17.55 -7.96 15.22
CA MET A 25 17.69 -9.09 14.32
C MET A 25 16.34 -9.64 13.86
N ILE A 26 15.35 -9.74 14.76
CA ILE A 26 13.99 -10.16 14.39
C ILE A 26 13.33 -9.11 13.50
N ASN A 27 13.56 -7.81 13.73
CA ASN A 27 13.09 -6.76 12.83
C ASN A 27 13.66 -6.94 11.42
N GLY A 28 14.97 -7.16 11.31
CA GLY A 28 15.61 -7.44 10.02
C GLY A 28 15.06 -8.70 9.33
N LEU A 29 14.70 -9.73 10.09
CA LEU A 29 14.02 -10.91 9.55
C LEU A 29 12.61 -10.57 9.02
N ILE A 30 11.85 -9.71 9.71
CA ILE A 30 10.55 -9.23 9.23
C ILE A 30 10.72 -8.46 7.92
N ASP A 31 11.72 -7.57 7.84
CA ASP A 31 12.04 -6.81 6.64
C ASP A 31 12.40 -7.75 5.46
N GLU A 32 13.28 -8.73 5.69
CA GLU A 32 13.64 -9.75 4.69
C GLU A 32 12.40 -10.55 4.21
N ARG A 33 11.49 -10.90 5.12
CA ARG A 33 10.25 -11.60 4.77
C ARG A 33 9.28 -10.73 3.96
N GLN A 34 9.22 -9.42 4.23
CA GLN A 34 8.44 -8.47 3.44
C GLN A 34 9.03 -8.30 2.04
N GLU A 35 10.35 -8.18 1.90
CA GLU A 35 11.02 -8.11 0.60
C GLU A 35 10.80 -9.38 -0.23
N LEU A 36 10.89 -10.56 0.40
CA LEU A 36 10.58 -11.84 -0.25
C LEU A 36 9.13 -11.91 -0.71
N ARG A 37 8.18 -11.47 0.12
CA ARG A 37 6.76 -11.36 -0.26
C ARG A 37 6.61 -10.49 -1.49
N ASP A 38 7.18 -9.29 -1.48
CA ASP A 38 7.03 -8.31 -2.56
C ASP A 38 7.66 -8.83 -3.86
N GLY A 39 8.79 -9.54 -3.79
CA GLY A 39 9.37 -10.25 -4.92
C GLY A 39 8.46 -11.35 -5.48
N VAL A 40 7.79 -12.13 -4.63
CA VAL A 40 6.83 -13.15 -5.06
C VAL A 40 5.59 -12.52 -5.70
N LEU A 41 5.08 -11.41 -5.14
CA LEU A 41 3.98 -10.65 -5.74
C LEU A 41 4.34 -10.15 -7.14
N GLN A 42 5.55 -9.61 -7.31
CA GLN A 42 6.07 -9.19 -8.62
C GLN A 42 6.20 -10.36 -9.59
N ASP A 43 6.67 -11.52 -9.14
CA ASP A 43 6.75 -12.71 -10.00
C ASP A 43 5.36 -13.21 -10.43
N ILE A 44 4.37 -13.19 -9.53
CA ILE A 44 2.97 -13.53 -9.87
C ILE A 44 2.45 -12.53 -10.91
N ALA A 45 2.62 -11.23 -10.69
CA ALA A 45 2.26 -10.18 -11.64
C ALA A 45 2.96 -10.34 -13.00
N ARG A 46 4.24 -10.77 -13.00
CA ARG A 46 4.98 -11.07 -14.24
C ARG A 46 4.38 -12.26 -14.99
N SER A 47 3.92 -13.30 -14.29
CA SER A 47 3.32 -14.49 -14.90
C SER A 47 1.87 -14.29 -15.34
N SER A 48 1.16 -13.34 -14.73
CA SER A 48 -0.24 -13.01 -15.01
C SER A 48 -0.31 -11.65 -15.71
N SER A 49 -0.59 -10.58 -14.98
CA SER A 49 -0.56 -9.19 -15.44
C SER A 49 -0.26 -8.26 -14.27
N HIS A 50 0.42 -7.15 -14.54
CA HIS A 50 0.71 -6.13 -13.52
C HIS A 50 -0.54 -5.32 -13.13
N SER A 51 -0.36 -4.33 -12.25
CA SER A 51 -1.34 -3.28 -12.02
C SER A 51 -1.77 -2.64 -13.34
N GLN A 52 -3.06 -2.37 -13.48
CA GLN A 52 -3.61 -1.86 -14.74
C GLN A 52 -3.97 -0.38 -14.61
N GLN A 53 -3.52 0.39 -15.59
CA GLN A 53 -4.02 1.73 -15.83
C GLN A 53 -4.64 1.78 -17.23
N LEU A 54 -5.91 2.16 -17.29
CA LEU A 54 -6.65 2.43 -18.53
C LEU A 54 -6.60 3.92 -18.84
N ILE A 55 -6.08 4.27 -20.01
CA ILE A 55 -5.96 5.66 -20.48
C ILE A 55 -6.65 5.79 -21.84
N GLY A 56 -7.74 6.55 -21.91
CA GLY A 56 -8.50 6.71 -23.15
C GLY A 56 -9.92 6.16 -23.05
N PRO A 57 -10.65 6.12 -24.18
CA PRO A 57 -10.16 6.34 -25.55
C PRO A 57 -9.90 7.80 -25.91
N MET A 58 -9.04 8.02 -26.90
CA MET A 58 -8.87 9.32 -27.57
C MET A 58 -8.69 9.14 -29.07
N ILE A 59 -9.14 10.12 -29.86
CA ILE A 59 -8.89 10.14 -31.31
C ILE A 59 -7.57 10.89 -31.55
N VAL A 60 -6.71 10.28 -32.36
CA VAL A 60 -5.46 10.88 -32.83
C VAL A 60 -5.56 11.12 -34.32
N VAL A 61 -5.19 12.31 -34.75
CA VAL A 61 -5.12 12.68 -36.16
C VAL A 61 -3.69 13.13 -36.47
N PRO A 62 -2.85 12.25 -37.04
CA PRO A 62 -1.51 12.65 -37.47
C PRO A 62 -1.62 13.63 -38.63
N PHE A 63 -0.73 14.61 -38.66
CA PHE A 63 -0.66 15.57 -39.75
C PHE A 63 0.79 15.86 -40.14
N ARG A 64 0.94 16.29 -41.39
CA ARG A 64 2.15 16.88 -41.94
C ARG A 64 1.81 18.29 -42.40
N LYS A 65 2.62 19.27 -42.04
CA LYS A 65 2.44 20.66 -42.47
C LYS A 65 3.71 21.22 -43.06
N ASN A 66 3.57 22.01 -44.11
CA ASN A 66 4.68 22.75 -44.69
C ASN A 66 4.88 24.07 -43.94
N VAL A 67 6.04 24.25 -43.31
CA VAL A 67 6.41 25.52 -42.67
C VAL A 67 7.58 26.16 -43.38
N LYS A 68 7.54 27.48 -43.48
CA LYS A 68 8.63 28.29 -44.03
C LYS A 68 9.56 28.69 -42.89
N VAL A 69 10.76 28.12 -42.87
CA VAL A 69 11.80 28.44 -41.88
C VAL A 69 12.93 29.22 -42.54
N TRP A 70 13.46 30.20 -41.82
CA TRP A 70 14.66 30.90 -42.26
C TRP A 70 15.88 30.05 -41.92
N ASN A 71 16.59 29.59 -42.94
CA ASN A 71 17.83 28.86 -42.78
C ASN A 71 19.01 29.73 -43.24
N THR A 72 20.22 29.47 -42.74
CA THR A 72 21.43 30.22 -43.10
C THR A 72 22.41 29.26 -43.75
N ASN A 73 22.86 29.56 -44.96
CA ASN A 73 23.85 28.74 -45.63
C ASN A 73 25.21 28.87 -44.90
N GLU A 74 25.71 27.77 -44.32
CA GLU A 74 26.95 27.74 -43.52
C GLU A 74 28.19 28.26 -44.27
N LYS A 75 28.21 28.15 -45.60
CA LYS A 75 29.36 28.57 -46.42
C LYS A 75 29.30 30.03 -46.86
N THR A 76 28.10 30.59 -47.04
CA THR A 76 27.92 31.94 -47.61
C THR A 76 27.35 32.95 -46.61
N GLY A 77 26.82 32.50 -45.46
CA GLY A 77 26.19 33.36 -44.45
C GLY A 77 24.86 33.97 -44.89
N VAL A 78 24.37 33.65 -46.09
CA VAL A 78 23.12 34.20 -46.63
C VAL A 78 21.93 33.45 -46.05
N ARG A 79 20.94 34.21 -45.55
CA ARG A 79 19.65 33.67 -45.12
C ARG A 79 18.78 33.38 -46.34
N PHE A 80 18.21 32.19 -46.40
CA PHE A 80 17.21 31.81 -47.39
C PHE A 80 15.98 31.21 -46.70
N LEU A 81 14.85 31.29 -47.38
CA LEU A 81 13.60 30.70 -46.91
C LEU A 81 13.54 29.25 -47.40
N GLU A 82 13.46 28.31 -46.48
CA GLU A 82 13.32 26.89 -46.78
C GLU A 82 11.93 26.42 -46.35
N THR A 83 11.25 25.68 -47.23
CA THR A 83 10.01 25.00 -46.85
C THR A 83 10.40 23.64 -46.28
N VAL A 84 10.11 23.43 -45.00
CA VAL A 84 10.37 22.17 -44.30
C VAL A 84 9.02 21.54 -43.92
N GLU A 85 8.91 20.23 -44.13
CA GLU A 85 7.75 19.46 -43.66
C GLU A 85 7.91 19.16 -42.16
N GLN A 86 6.91 19.52 -41.38
CA GLN A 86 6.81 19.20 -39.95
C GLN A 86 5.65 18.24 -39.72
N SER A 87 5.94 17.11 -39.10
CA SER A 87 4.92 16.16 -38.64
C SER A 87 4.48 16.47 -37.21
N GLY A 88 3.22 16.18 -36.91
CA GLY A 88 2.65 16.28 -35.57
C GLY A 88 1.37 15.48 -35.43
N GLU A 89 0.77 15.54 -34.25
CA GLU A 89 -0.46 14.83 -33.91
C GLU A 89 -1.46 15.82 -33.29
N LEU A 90 -2.73 15.66 -33.66
CA LEU A 90 -3.84 16.33 -32.97
C LEU A 90 -4.57 15.29 -32.11
N TYR A 91 -4.86 15.66 -30.86
CA TYR A 91 -5.55 14.81 -29.90
C TYR A 91 -6.97 15.33 -29.65
N PHE A 92 -7.94 14.45 -29.76
CA PHE A 92 -9.34 14.73 -29.43
C PHE A 92 -9.80 13.80 -28.32
N LEU A 93 -10.10 14.42 -27.18
CA LEU A 93 -10.69 13.78 -26.02
C LEU A 93 -12.22 13.72 -26.18
N PRO A 94 -12.90 12.75 -25.56
CA PRO A 94 -14.35 12.64 -25.67
C PRO A 94 -15.07 13.77 -24.91
N GLU A 95 -16.25 14.15 -25.38
CA GLU A 95 -17.15 15.06 -24.64
C GLU A 95 -17.73 14.34 -23.42
N GLU A 96 -18.12 13.08 -23.61
CA GLU A 96 -18.61 12.19 -22.54
C GLU A 96 -17.84 10.88 -22.56
N PHE A 97 -17.43 10.45 -21.37
CA PHE A 97 -16.82 9.14 -21.12
C PHE A 97 -17.55 8.49 -19.94
N GLU A 98 -18.16 7.35 -20.18
CA GLU A 98 -18.84 6.54 -19.17
C GLU A 98 -18.18 5.16 -19.10
N LEU A 99 -17.89 4.71 -17.88
CA LEU A 99 -17.37 3.37 -17.61
C LEU A 99 -18.22 2.72 -16.52
N ASP A 100 -18.80 1.58 -16.84
CA ASP A 100 -19.50 0.71 -15.89
C ASP A 100 -18.73 -0.60 -15.74
N GLY A 101 -18.11 -0.83 -14.59
CA GLY A 101 -17.23 -1.97 -14.34
C GLY A 101 -17.70 -2.86 -13.20
N GLN A 102 -17.66 -4.17 -13.45
CA GLN A 102 -17.82 -5.22 -12.44
C GLN A 102 -16.47 -5.91 -12.24
N VAL A 103 -15.96 -5.91 -11.03
CA VAL A 103 -14.63 -6.45 -10.71
C VAL A 103 -14.78 -7.66 -9.80
N ARG A 104 -14.19 -8.78 -10.20
CA ARG A 104 -14.10 -9.98 -9.37
C ARG A 104 -12.67 -10.18 -8.92
N THR A 105 -12.48 -10.49 -7.66
CA THR A 105 -11.17 -10.73 -7.09
C THR A 105 -10.86 -12.23 -7.01
N GLU A 106 -9.61 -12.59 -7.30
CA GLU A 106 -9.10 -13.95 -7.18
C GLU A 106 -7.80 -13.94 -6.38
N THR A 107 -7.64 -14.89 -5.46
CA THR A 107 -6.37 -15.09 -4.75
C THR A 107 -5.51 -16.12 -5.49
N ARG A 108 -4.27 -15.74 -5.80
CA ARG A 108 -3.24 -16.66 -6.33
C ARG A 108 -2.12 -16.82 -5.33
N ALA A 109 -1.88 -18.06 -4.92
CA ALA A 109 -0.82 -18.40 -3.98
C ALA A 109 0.44 -18.91 -4.70
N ARG A 110 1.61 -18.53 -4.19
CA ARG A 110 2.89 -19.14 -4.51
C ARG A 110 3.64 -19.42 -3.21
N GLY A 111 3.61 -20.67 -2.77
CA GLY A 111 4.10 -21.05 -1.44
C GLY A 111 3.16 -20.53 -0.36
N ILE A 112 3.70 -19.78 0.60
CA ILE A 112 2.94 -19.13 1.68
C ILE A 112 2.47 -17.70 1.35
N TYR A 113 2.86 -17.18 0.18
CA TYR A 113 2.55 -15.83 -0.23
C TYR A 113 1.35 -15.83 -1.17
N GLU A 114 0.45 -14.88 -0.96
CA GLU A 114 -0.77 -14.73 -1.73
C GLU A 114 -0.80 -13.36 -2.41
N ALA A 115 -1.08 -13.35 -3.71
CA ALA A 115 -1.36 -12.15 -4.48
C ALA A 115 -2.85 -12.09 -4.79
N ARG A 116 -3.43 -10.89 -4.73
CA ARG A 116 -4.79 -10.65 -5.20
C ARG A 116 -4.77 -10.16 -6.64
N LEU A 117 -5.33 -10.99 -7.51
CA LEU A 117 -5.67 -10.65 -8.87
C LEU A 117 -7.09 -10.11 -8.91
N PHE A 118 -7.39 -9.35 -9.95
CA PHE A 118 -8.74 -8.93 -10.26
C PHE A 118 -9.03 -9.17 -11.74
N HIS A 119 -10.30 -9.42 -12.04
CA HIS A 119 -10.87 -9.51 -13.38
C HIS A 119 -11.95 -8.44 -13.46
N ALA A 120 -11.72 -7.41 -14.28
CA ALA A 120 -12.64 -6.29 -14.46
C ALA A 120 -13.38 -6.44 -15.79
N ASP A 121 -14.67 -6.73 -15.73
CA ASP A 121 -15.59 -6.68 -16.86
C ASP A 121 -16.14 -5.26 -16.96
N SER A 122 -15.64 -4.47 -17.92
CA SER A 122 -15.99 -3.05 -18.06
C SER A 122 -16.69 -2.76 -19.38
N ARG A 123 -17.83 -2.07 -19.30
CA ARG A 123 -18.49 -1.45 -20.45
C ARG A 123 -18.02 0.00 -20.54
N ILE A 124 -17.50 0.40 -21.69
CA ILE A 124 -17.00 1.77 -21.92
C ILE A 124 -17.77 2.36 -23.09
N ASP A 125 -18.43 3.50 -22.86
CA ASP A 125 -19.20 4.21 -23.87
C ASP A 125 -18.97 5.72 -23.79
N GLY A 126 -19.33 6.43 -24.85
CA GLY A 126 -19.27 7.87 -24.87
C GLY A 126 -19.46 8.49 -26.24
N ARG A 127 -19.09 9.76 -26.34
CA ARG A 127 -19.13 10.49 -27.62
C ARG A 127 -17.96 11.45 -27.80
N PHE A 128 -17.44 11.51 -29.01
CA PHE A 128 -16.51 12.53 -29.47
C PHE A 128 -17.25 13.62 -30.23
N LYS A 129 -16.74 14.84 -30.12
CA LYS A 129 -17.10 15.95 -31.00
C LYS A 129 -15.83 16.42 -31.71
N VAL A 130 -15.71 16.06 -32.98
CA VAL A 130 -14.56 16.46 -33.79
C VAL A 130 -14.88 17.80 -34.46
N PRO A 131 -14.11 18.88 -34.22
CA PRO A 131 -14.35 20.15 -34.89
C PRO A 131 -14.14 20.05 -36.40
N GLU A 132 -14.81 20.93 -37.15
CA GLU A 132 -14.55 21.08 -38.58
C GLU A 132 -13.05 21.38 -38.83
N HIS A 133 -12.50 20.81 -39.89
CA HIS A 133 -11.07 20.91 -40.22
C HIS A 133 -10.14 20.52 -39.06
N TYR A 134 -10.58 19.64 -38.15
CA TYR A 134 -9.85 19.25 -36.95
C TYR A 134 -9.45 20.44 -36.07
N GLY A 135 -10.18 21.56 -36.16
CA GLY A 135 -9.90 22.80 -35.42
C GLY A 135 -8.79 23.67 -36.01
N VAL A 136 -8.23 23.30 -37.17
CA VAL A 136 -7.25 24.12 -37.87
C VAL A 136 -7.94 25.31 -38.54
N ALA A 137 -7.40 26.51 -38.35
CA ALA A 137 -7.95 27.72 -38.96
C ALA A 137 -8.00 27.61 -40.49
N THR A 138 -9.11 28.01 -41.10
CA THR A 138 -9.35 27.87 -42.56
C THR A 138 -8.23 28.46 -43.42
N LYS A 139 -7.60 29.54 -42.96
CA LYS A 139 -6.46 30.19 -43.63
C LYS A 139 -5.20 29.32 -43.71
N ASP A 140 -5.01 28.44 -42.73
CA ASP A 140 -3.81 27.60 -42.58
C ASP A 140 -4.07 26.17 -43.09
N PHE A 141 -5.35 25.77 -43.25
CA PHE A 141 -5.75 24.42 -43.63
C PHE A 141 -5.10 23.90 -44.92
N ALA A 142 -4.84 24.78 -45.88
CA ALA A 142 -4.19 24.41 -47.15
C ALA A 142 -2.78 23.85 -46.97
N ASP A 143 -2.08 24.26 -45.91
CA ASP A 143 -0.72 23.83 -45.59
C ASP A 143 -0.67 22.49 -44.85
N TYR A 144 -1.82 21.96 -44.40
CA TYR A 144 -1.93 20.68 -43.71
C TYR A 144 -2.25 19.53 -44.66
N ARG A 145 -1.67 18.37 -44.33
CA ARG A 145 -1.96 17.06 -44.89
C ARG A 145 -2.23 16.13 -43.71
N PHE A 146 -3.47 15.68 -43.58
CA PHE A 146 -3.87 14.76 -42.51
C PHE A 146 -3.70 13.32 -42.99
N ASP A 147 -3.08 12.51 -42.15
CA ASP A 147 -3.00 11.06 -42.34
C ASP A 147 -4.22 10.38 -41.70
N GLU A 148 -4.33 9.05 -41.86
CA GLU A 148 -5.46 8.27 -41.37
C GLU A 148 -5.63 8.43 -39.84
N PRO A 149 -6.79 8.94 -39.37
CA PRO A 149 -7.06 9.08 -37.94
C PRO A 149 -7.24 7.71 -37.31
N TYR A 150 -6.98 7.61 -36.02
CA TYR A 150 -7.21 6.37 -35.27
C TYR A 150 -7.69 6.67 -33.86
N LEU A 151 -8.51 5.78 -33.31
CA LEU A 151 -8.84 5.76 -31.89
C LEU A 151 -7.74 4.98 -31.17
N SER A 152 -7.22 5.53 -30.08
CA SER A 152 -6.17 4.91 -29.26
C SER A 152 -6.65 4.73 -27.82
N VAL A 153 -6.33 3.57 -27.24
CA VAL A 153 -6.57 3.24 -25.83
C VAL A 153 -5.27 2.70 -25.24
N GLY A 154 -4.78 3.36 -24.21
CA GLY A 154 -3.62 2.97 -23.42
C GLY A 154 -4.00 1.97 -22.35
N ILE A 155 -3.25 0.88 -22.27
CA ILE A 155 -3.42 -0.18 -21.27
C ILE A 155 -2.03 -0.53 -20.77
N SER A 156 -1.79 -0.41 -19.47
CA SER A 156 -0.45 -0.57 -18.90
C SER A 156 0.18 -1.93 -19.20
N ASP A 157 -0.60 -3.02 -19.14
CA ASP A 157 -0.13 -4.37 -19.46
C ASP A 157 -1.19 -5.09 -20.30
N ILE A 158 -1.00 -5.08 -21.64
CA ILE A 158 -1.96 -5.64 -22.60
C ILE A 158 -2.15 -7.16 -22.47
N ARG A 159 -1.26 -7.86 -21.75
CA ARG A 159 -1.41 -9.29 -21.47
C ARG A 159 -2.63 -9.58 -20.61
N GLY A 160 -3.11 -8.57 -19.89
CA GLY A 160 -4.34 -8.64 -19.10
C GLY A 160 -5.63 -8.59 -19.91
N ILE A 161 -5.60 -8.30 -21.22
CA ILE A 161 -6.83 -8.24 -22.03
C ILE A 161 -7.34 -9.67 -22.27
N GLU A 162 -8.54 -9.99 -21.76
CA GLU A 162 -9.10 -11.35 -21.79
C GLU A 162 -10.09 -11.59 -22.95
N ASN A 163 -10.47 -10.54 -23.69
CA ASN A 163 -11.42 -10.61 -24.78
C ASN A 163 -10.90 -10.06 -26.10
N ALA A 164 -11.47 -10.55 -27.20
CA ALA A 164 -11.33 -9.89 -28.49
C ALA A 164 -12.08 -8.56 -28.44
N LEU A 165 -11.34 -7.45 -28.55
CA LEU A 165 -11.89 -6.10 -28.44
C LEU A 165 -12.49 -5.67 -29.78
N THR A 166 -13.74 -5.21 -29.74
CA THR A 166 -14.45 -4.64 -30.88
C THR A 166 -15.00 -3.27 -30.51
N LEU A 167 -14.77 -2.30 -31.38
CA LEU A 167 -15.29 -0.94 -31.26
C LEU A 167 -16.61 -0.87 -32.02
N THR A 168 -17.67 -0.47 -31.32
CA THR A 168 -18.88 0.02 -31.98
C THR A 168 -18.75 1.52 -32.15
N LEU A 169 -18.50 1.98 -33.37
CA LEU A 169 -18.44 3.39 -33.72
C LEU A 169 -19.71 3.74 -34.49
N ASN A 170 -20.58 4.56 -33.91
CA ASN A 170 -21.93 4.81 -34.38
C ASN A 170 -22.73 3.50 -34.56
N GLN A 171 -22.86 3.00 -35.79
CA GLN A 171 -23.54 1.73 -36.13
C GLN A 171 -22.61 0.71 -36.77
N GLN A 172 -21.30 0.99 -36.83
CA GLN A 172 -20.30 0.13 -37.44
C GLN A 172 -19.46 -0.54 -36.36
N THR A 173 -19.21 -1.83 -36.51
CA THR A 173 -18.32 -2.60 -35.63
C THR A 173 -16.99 -2.78 -36.32
N VAL A 174 -15.89 -2.44 -35.63
CA VAL A 174 -14.52 -2.53 -36.14
C VAL A 174 -13.64 -3.19 -35.08
N ASP A 175 -12.76 -4.09 -35.49
CA ASP A 175 -11.85 -4.79 -34.58
C ASP A 175 -10.69 -3.89 -34.14
N PHE A 176 -10.30 -3.98 -32.86
CA PHE A 176 -9.08 -3.36 -32.37
C PHE A 176 -7.85 -4.09 -32.88
N LEU A 177 -6.81 -3.31 -33.18
CA LEU A 177 -5.47 -3.77 -33.51
C LEU A 177 -4.52 -3.55 -32.33
N PRO A 178 -3.51 -4.43 -32.15
CA PRO A 178 -2.54 -4.29 -31.07
C PRO A 178 -1.65 -3.05 -31.24
N GLY A 179 -1.24 -2.47 -30.12
CA GLY A 179 -0.41 -1.27 -30.04
C GLY A 179 -1.22 0.02 -29.94
N SER A 180 -0.76 0.99 -29.15
CA SER A 180 -1.45 2.29 -28.98
C SER A 180 -1.20 3.26 -30.14
N ARG A 181 -0.16 3.02 -30.96
CA ARG A 181 0.44 3.98 -31.91
C ARG A 181 0.95 5.29 -31.30
N LEU A 182 0.90 5.45 -29.97
CA LEU A 182 1.36 6.63 -29.26
C LEU A 182 2.48 6.23 -28.30
N GLY A 183 3.71 6.67 -28.57
CA GLY A 183 4.87 6.30 -27.77
C GLY A 183 4.73 6.64 -26.29
N TRP A 184 4.16 7.81 -25.98
CA TRP A 184 3.95 8.28 -24.61
C TRP A 184 2.79 7.56 -23.88
N LEU A 185 1.84 6.99 -24.62
CA LEU A 185 0.75 6.20 -24.05
C LEU A 185 1.23 4.78 -23.65
N GLY A 186 2.38 4.36 -24.18
CA GLY A 186 2.97 3.06 -23.93
C GLY A 186 2.22 1.94 -24.65
N GLN A 187 1.94 0.85 -23.94
CA GLN A 187 1.20 -0.27 -24.49
C GLN A 187 -0.29 0.06 -24.62
N GLY A 188 -1.00 -0.67 -25.48
CA GLY A 188 -2.42 -0.42 -25.71
C GLY A 188 -2.94 -1.05 -26.99
N VAL A 189 -4.06 -0.53 -27.46
CA VAL A 189 -4.75 -0.95 -28.67
C VAL A 189 -5.23 0.26 -29.46
N HIS A 190 -5.47 0.08 -30.76
CA HIS A 190 -5.97 1.14 -31.63
C HIS A 190 -6.96 0.64 -32.67
N VAL A 191 -7.79 1.54 -33.20
CA VAL A 191 -8.69 1.28 -34.33
C VAL A 191 -8.48 2.37 -35.37
N PRO A 192 -8.08 2.04 -36.62
CA PRO A 192 -8.10 2.99 -37.72
C PRO A 192 -9.53 3.51 -37.95
N LEU A 193 -9.67 4.83 -38.09
CA LEU A 193 -10.95 5.49 -38.29
C LEU A 193 -11.05 6.01 -39.73
N PRO A 194 -12.25 6.02 -40.31
CA PRO A 194 -12.44 6.67 -41.61
C PRO A 194 -12.12 8.17 -41.50
N MET A 195 -11.52 8.73 -42.55
CA MET A 195 -11.25 10.18 -42.63
C MET A 195 -12.56 10.96 -42.51
N VAL A 196 -12.70 11.71 -41.41
CA VAL A 196 -13.87 12.57 -41.18
C VAL A 196 -13.49 14.02 -41.50
N THR A 197 -13.29 14.31 -42.78
CA THR A 197 -13.02 15.67 -43.29
C THR A 197 -14.25 16.34 -43.88
N ALA A 198 -15.44 15.78 -43.65
CA ALA A 198 -16.69 16.31 -44.18
C ALA A 198 -17.13 17.60 -43.45
N GLN A 199 -17.84 18.47 -44.17
CA GLN A 199 -18.48 19.67 -43.63
C GLN A 199 -19.43 19.30 -42.48
N GLY A 200 -19.35 20.05 -41.37
CA GLY A 200 -20.10 19.80 -40.15
C GLY A 200 -19.25 19.09 -39.09
N SER A 201 -19.29 19.58 -37.84
CA SER A 201 -18.60 18.95 -36.70
C SER A 201 -19.32 17.65 -36.31
N PRO A 202 -18.85 16.48 -36.76
CA PRO A 202 -19.60 15.25 -36.59
C PRO A 202 -19.46 14.78 -35.13
N GLU A 203 -20.58 14.33 -34.59
CA GLU A 203 -20.58 13.58 -33.34
C GLU A 203 -20.34 12.10 -33.66
N LEU A 204 -19.39 11.49 -32.97
CA LEU A 204 -19.05 10.08 -33.10
C LEU A 204 -19.35 9.41 -31.77
N THR A 205 -20.37 8.55 -31.73
CA THR A 205 -20.62 7.71 -30.56
C THR A 205 -19.72 6.49 -30.61
N PHE A 206 -19.16 6.12 -29.47
CA PHE A 206 -18.32 4.93 -29.34
C PHE A 206 -18.79 4.06 -28.18
N GLY A 207 -18.57 2.76 -28.32
CA GLY A 207 -18.84 1.78 -27.26
C GLY A 207 -18.00 0.52 -27.45
N PHE A 208 -17.43 -0.01 -26.38
CA PHE A 208 -16.72 -1.29 -26.39
C PHE A 208 -16.71 -1.95 -25.01
N ASP A 209 -16.65 -3.27 -25.00
CA ASP A 209 -16.50 -4.07 -23.79
C ASP A 209 -15.02 -4.43 -23.60
N LEU A 210 -14.47 -4.14 -22.42
CA LEU A 210 -13.10 -4.45 -22.05
C LEU A 210 -13.10 -5.38 -20.83
N ARG A 211 -12.63 -6.61 -21.03
CA ARG A 211 -12.35 -7.56 -19.95
C ARG A 211 -10.86 -7.52 -19.64
N LEU A 212 -10.52 -7.01 -18.46
CA LEU A 212 -9.14 -6.70 -18.08
C LEU A 212 -8.76 -7.36 -16.77
N GLN A 213 -7.74 -8.20 -16.82
CA GLN A 213 -7.09 -8.80 -15.66
C GLN A 213 -5.91 -7.96 -15.19
N GLY A 214 -5.78 -7.78 -13.88
CA GLY A 214 -4.60 -7.14 -13.28
C GLY A 214 -4.30 -7.65 -11.89
N THR A 215 -3.23 -7.12 -11.31
CA THR A 215 -2.83 -7.42 -9.93
C THR A 215 -2.72 -6.13 -9.12
N GLY A 216 -3.26 -6.13 -7.90
CA GLY A 216 -3.10 -5.03 -6.94
C GLY A 216 -3.96 -3.80 -7.21
N GLU A 217 -3.80 -3.12 -8.36
CA GLU A 217 -4.45 -1.84 -8.63
C GLU A 217 -5.12 -1.77 -10.00
N LEU A 218 -6.32 -1.16 -10.03
CA LEU A 218 -7.00 -0.74 -11.24
C LEU A 218 -7.19 0.78 -11.21
N GLN A 219 -6.57 1.47 -12.17
CA GLN A 219 -6.63 2.91 -12.34
C GLN A 219 -7.27 3.28 -13.68
N ILE A 220 -8.06 4.35 -13.68
CA ILE A 220 -8.76 4.88 -14.84
C ILE A 220 -8.41 6.36 -14.96
N LEU A 221 -7.99 6.79 -16.14
CA LEU A 221 -7.75 8.19 -16.45
C LEU A 221 -9.01 8.81 -17.06
N PRO A 222 -9.63 9.83 -16.43
CA PRO A 222 -10.87 10.43 -16.89
C PRO A 222 -10.64 11.33 -18.10
N VAL A 223 -10.63 10.73 -19.28
CA VAL A 223 -10.35 11.44 -20.53
C VAL A 223 -11.49 12.33 -21.01
N GLY A 224 -12.73 12.12 -20.55
CA GLY A 224 -13.90 12.87 -21.02
C GLY A 224 -14.05 14.25 -20.38
N LYS A 225 -14.57 15.23 -21.14
CA LYS A 225 -14.95 16.55 -20.56
C LYS A 225 -15.98 16.42 -19.45
N SER A 226 -16.88 15.44 -19.57
CA SER A 226 -17.66 14.86 -18.50
C SER A 226 -17.32 13.38 -18.42
N THR A 227 -16.84 12.94 -17.26
CA THR A 227 -16.51 11.53 -17.01
C THR A 227 -17.37 11.02 -15.87
N LYS A 228 -18.04 9.87 -16.08
CA LYS A 228 -18.67 9.08 -15.02
C LYS A 228 -18.07 7.70 -14.99
N VAL A 229 -17.72 7.23 -13.81
CA VAL A 229 -17.18 5.88 -13.63
C VAL A 229 -17.92 5.23 -12.47
N HIS A 230 -18.53 4.09 -12.75
CA HIS A 230 -19.12 3.21 -11.75
C HIS A 230 -18.27 1.94 -11.66
N LEU A 231 -17.82 1.59 -10.46
CA LEU A 231 -17.16 0.31 -10.20
C LEU A 231 -17.83 -0.40 -9.04
N ALA A 232 -18.11 -1.69 -9.22
CA ALA A 232 -18.51 -2.58 -8.14
C ALA A 232 -17.55 -3.77 -8.07
N ALA A 233 -17.21 -4.24 -6.88
CA ALA A 233 -16.36 -5.41 -6.69
C ALA A 233 -16.77 -6.28 -5.51
N ASP A 234 -16.44 -7.57 -5.57
CA ASP A 234 -16.63 -8.56 -4.48
C ASP A 234 -15.55 -8.49 -3.37
N TRP A 235 -15.00 -7.30 -3.14
CA TRP A 235 -13.93 -7.05 -2.18
C TRP A 235 -14.36 -6.08 -1.06
N PRO A 236 -14.35 -6.46 0.23
CA PRO A 236 -14.90 -5.63 1.30
C PRO A 236 -13.96 -4.51 1.81
N HIS A 237 -12.70 -4.47 1.37
CA HIS A 237 -11.71 -3.50 1.89
C HIS A 237 -11.04 -2.69 0.77
N PRO A 238 -11.78 -1.91 -0.03
CA PRO A 238 -11.18 -1.09 -1.08
C PRO A 238 -10.31 0.02 -0.50
N SER A 239 -9.12 0.21 -1.09
CA SER A 239 -8.36 1.44 -0.90
C SER A 239 -8.53 2.33 -2.13
N PHE A 240 -9.23 3.46 -1.98
CA PHE A 240 -9.44 4.41 -3.07
C PHE A 240 -8.17 5.27 -3.27
N ILE A 241 -7.62 5.24 -4.48
CA ILE A 241 -6.32 5.83 -4.81
C ILE A 241 -6.41 6.82 -5.96
N GLY A 242 -5.33 7.58 -6.16
CA GLY A 242 -5.19 8.57 -7.22
C GLY A 242 -5.70 9.96 -6.82
N ASN A 243 -5.96 10.79 -7.82
CA ASN A 243 -6.16 12.23 -7.62
C ASN A 243 -7.60 12.61 -7.25
N PHE A 244 -8.54 11.67 -7.39
CA PHE A 244 -9.97 11.90 -7.17
C PHE A 244 -10.58 10.75 -6.38
N LEU A 245 -11.17 11.07 -5.24
CA LEU A 245 -11.96 10.11 -4.46
C LEU A 245 -13.38 9.97 -5.04
N PRO A 246 -14.05 8.82 -4.85
CA PRO A 246 -15.41 8.65 -5.30
C PRO A 246 -16.36 9.64 -4.61
N ILE A 247 -17.34 10.14 -5.37
CA ILE A 247 -18.39 11.04 -4.84
C ILE A 247 -19.42 10.28 -4.00
N LYS A 248 -19.57 8.98 -4.26
CA LYS A 248 -20.43 8.06 -3.52
C LYS A 248 -19.74 6.72 -3.39
N ARG A 249 -19.81 6.12 -2.20
CA ARG A 249 -19.28 4.78 -1.92
C ARG A 249 -20.20 4.04 -0.97
N ASP A 250 -20.40 2.75 -1.24
CA ASP A 250 -21.05 1.77 -0.38
C ASP A 250 -20.06 0.62 -0.19
N ILE A 251 -19.77 0.25 1.06
CA ILE A 251 -18.83 -0.80 1.42
C ILE A 251 -19.52 -1.68 2.45
N ASN A 252 -19.56 -2.98 2.19
CA ASN A 252 -20.13 -3.99 3.07
C ASN A 252 -19.24 -5.25 3.09
N GLU A 253 -19.62 -6.26 3.85
CA GLU A 253 -18.84 -7.50 3.99
C GLU A 253 -18.75 -8.31 2.68
N GLN A 254 -19.68 -8.08 1.73
CA GLN A 254 -19.70 -8.78 0.45
C GLN A 254 -18.87 -8.07 -0.62
N GLY A 255 -18.58 -6.78 -0.47
CA GLY A 255 -17.93 -6.00 -1.51
C GLY A 255 -18.06 -4.49 -1.36
N PHE A 256 -17.74 -3.79 -2.45
CA PHE A 256 -17.95 -2.35 -2.55
C PHE A 256 -18.63 -1.95 -3.86
N SER A 257 -19.26 -0.77 -3.85
CA SER A 257 -19.69 -0.04 -5.03
C SER A 257 -19.29 1.43 -4.88
N ALA A 258 -18.73 2.01 -5.94
CA ALA A 258 -18.21 3.38 -5.92
C ALA A 258 -18.49 4.10 -7.24
N ASP A 259 -18.88 5.37 -7.11
CA ASP A 259 -19.17 6.27 -8.22
C ASP A 259 -18.17 7.43 -8.22
N TRP A 260 -17.52 7.66 -9.36
CA TRP A 260 -16.72 8.86 -9.62
C TRP A 260 -17.40 9.72 -10.67
N GLN A 261 -17.30 11.02 -10.48
CA GLN A 261 -17.72 11.99 -11.48
C GLN A 261 -16.67 13.09 -11.55
N THR A 262 -16.13 13.33 -12.75
CA THR A 262 -15.17 14.39 -12.99
C THR A 262 -15.55 15.20 -14.22
N SER A 263 -15.02 16.41 -14.31
CA SER A 263 -15.15 17.28 -15.47
C SER A 263 -13.82 17.90 -15.87
N PHE A 264 -13.72 18.45 -17.08
CA PHE A 264 -12.51 19.12 -17.54
C PHE A 264 -12.03 20.26 -16.62
N PHE A 265 -12.95 20.94 -15.93
CA PHE A 265 -12.62 21.98 -14.95
C PHE A 265 -11.92 21.43 -13.70
N SER A 266 -12.23 20.20 -13.30
CA SER A 266 -11.59 19.54 -12.16
C SER A 266 -10.27 18.87 -12.53
N THR A 267 -10.08 18.50 -13.79
CA THR A 267 -8.94 17.67 -14.23
C THR A 267 -7.83 18.46 -14.92
N ASN A 268 -8.10 19.63 -15.50
CA ASN A 268 -7.17 20.38 -16.38
C ASN A 268 -6.46 19.47 -17.41
N LEU A 269 -7.18 18.45 -17.90
CA LEU A 269 -6.61 17.35 -18.67
C LEU A 269 -6.11 17.81 -20.05
N LEU A 270 -6.80 18.76 -20.67
CA LEU A 270 -6.45 19.26 -21.99
C LEU A 270 -5.14 20.07 -21.98
N GLU A 271 -4.97 20.93 -20.97
CA GLU A 271 -3.74 21.72 -20.80
C GLU A 271 -2.54 20.81 -20.53
N THR A 272 -2.71 19.82 -19.65
CA THR A 272 -1.65 18.83 -19.34
C THR A 272 -1.32 17.93 -20.54
N LEU A 273 -2.29 17.61 -21.39
CA LEU A 273 -2.05 16.88 -22.64
C LEU A 273 -1.30 17.74 -23.67
N GLN A 274 -1.67 19.02 -23.81
CA GLN A 274 -0.99 19.96 -24.72
C GLN A 274 0.45 20.27 -24.27
N ALA A 275 0.68 20.30 -22.96
CA ALA A 275 2.00 20.46 -22.37
C ALA A 275 2.79 19.15 -22.29
N CYS A 276 2.26 18.03 -22.82
CA CYS A 276 3.00 16.78 -22.78
C CYS A 276 4.27 16.87 -23.63
N GLU A 277 5.40 16.62 -22.98
CA GLU A 277 6.65 16.31 -23.63
C GLU A 277 6.79 14.78 -23.78
N PRO A 278 6.91 14.25 -25.02
CA PRO A 278 7.07 12.81 -25.24
C PRO A 278 8.29 12.20 -24.54
N SER A 279 9.34 13.01 -24.31
CA SER A 279 10.56 12.60 -23.60
C SER A 279 10.33 12.22 -22.14
N ASP A 280 9.32 12.78 -21.49
CA ASP A 280 8.95 12.51 -20.09
C ASP A 280 7.71 11.59 -19.99
N GLY A 281 7.27 11.01 -21.11
CA GLY A 281 6.16 10.05 -21.15
C GLY A 281 4.81 10.61 -20.67
N CYS A 282 4.62 11.93 -20.75
CA CYS A 282 3.44 12.64 -20.26
C CYS A 282 3.06 12.35 -18.78
N GLU A 283 4.02 12.25 -17.85
CA GLU A 283 3.74 11.87 -16.45
C GLU A 283 2.63 12.74 -15.80
N ALA A 284 2.67 14.05 -16.00
CA ALA A 284 1.68 14.98 -15.47
C ALA A 284 0.25 14.72 -15.97
N PHE A 285 0.10 14.19 -17.18
CA PHE A 285 -1.19 13.75 -17.72
C PHE A 285 -1.57 12.40 -17.13
N ARG A 286 -0.66 11.41 -17.20
CA ARG A 286 -0.89 10.03 -16.75
C ARG A 286 -1.19 9.92 -15.26
N SER A 287 -0.64 10.81 -14.44
CA SER A 287 -0.90 10.85 -12.99
C SER A 287 -2.29 11.35 -12.63
N ARG A 288 -3.08 11.93 -13.56
CA ARG A 288 -4.46 12.39 -13.31
C ARG A 288 -5.48 11.25 -13.28
N ALA A 289 -5.07 10.05 -12.89
CA ALA A 289 -5.94 8.90 -12.75
C ALA A 289 -6.55 8.81 -11.35
N PHE A 290 -7.62 8.03 -11.25
CA PHE A 290 -8.18 7.56 -9.99
C PHE A 290 -8.43 6.07 -10.08
N GLY A 291 -8.64 5.40 -8.95
CA GLY A 291 -8.88 3.97 -8.99
C GLY A 291 -9.05 3.33 -7.63
N VAL A 292 -8.91 2.02 -7.63
CA VAL A 292 -9.01 1.18 -6.45
C VAL A 292 -7.79 0.26 -6.38
N SER A 293 -7.23 0.17 -5.18
CA SER A 293 -6.27 -0.88 -4.80
C SER A 293 -7.00 -1.98 -4.04
N PHE A 294 -6.76 -3.22 -4.46
CA PHE A 294 -7.32 -4.47 -3.93
C PHE A 294 -6.36 -5.15 -2.94
N ILE A 295 -5.34 -4.43 -2.47
CA ILE A 295 -4.36 -4.93 -1.49
C ILE A 295 -5.02 -5.05 -0.12
N ASP A 296 -4.65 -6.07 0.65
CA ASP A 296 -5.06 -6.19 2.05
C ASP A 296 -4.31 -5.14 2.89
N PRO A 297 -5.01 -4.14 3.48
CA PRO A 297 -4.37 -3.09 4.25
C PRO A 297 -3.72 -3.60 5.55
N VAL A 298 -4.02 -4.82 5.99
CA VAL A 298 -3.62 -5.35 7.30
C VAL A 298 -3.02 -6.75 7.23
N ASP A 299 -2.02 -6.90 6.36
CA ASP A 299 -1.21 -8.11 6.25
C ASP A 299 -0.49 -8.45 7.57
N GLN A 300 -0.27 -9.73 7.81
CA GLN A 300 0.40 -10.30 8.97
C GLN A 300 1.80 -9.73 9.20
N TYR A 301 2.54 -9.40 8.13
CA TYR A 301 3.86 -8.81 8.22
C TYR A 301 3.81 -7.37 8.75
N LEU A 302 2.83 -6.57 8.33
CA LEU A 302 2.62 -5.21 8.83
C LEU A 302 2.21 -5.22 10.31
N LYS A 303 1.33 -6.15 10.70
CA LYS A 303 0.95 -6.33 12.11
C LYS A 303 2.14 -6.78 12.97
N THR A 304 3.02 -7.62 12.44
CA THR A 304 4.22 -8.11 13.14
C THR A 304 5.29 -7.02 13.26
N ASP A 305 5.52 -6.23 12.21
CA ASP A 305 6.36 -5.02 12.25
C ASP A 305 5.84 -4.02 13.31
N ARG A 306 4.52 -3.78 13.33
CA ARG A 306 3.89 -2.94 14.35
C ARG A 306 4.10 -3.53 15.75
N ALA A 307 3.98 -4.85 15.93
CA ALA A 307 4.17 -5.50 17.22
C ALA A 307 5.60 -5.35 17.76
N ILE A 308 6.62 -5.50 16.91
CA ILE A 308 8.02 -5.43 17.36
C ILE A 308 8.44 -4.00 17.72
N LYS A 309 7.84 -2.97 17.11
CA LYS A 309 8.03 -1.57 17.53
C LYS A 309 7.60 -1.31 18.97
N TYR A 310 6.68 -2.11 19.52
CA TYR A 310 6.30 -2.06 20.94
C TYR A 310 7.16 -2.95 21.86
N ALA A 311 8.13 -3.71 21.33
CA ALA A 311 8.92 -4.65 22.11
C ALA A 311 9.73 -4.00 23.22
N LEU A 312 10.32 -2.82 22.97
CA LEU A 312 11.10 -2.10 23.98
C LEU A 312 10.23 -1.71 25.19
N LEU A 313 9.01 -1.21 24.94
CA LEU A 313 8.05 -0.89 25.98
C LEU A 313 7.70 -2.13 26.80
N PHE A 314 7.48 -3.26 26.11
CA PHE A 314 7.12 -4.53 26.73
C PHE A 314 8.23 -5.06 27.64
N VAL A 315 9.48 -5.04 27.17
CA VAL A 315 10.66 -5.43 27.96
C VAL A 315 10.84 -4.49 29.15
N ALA A 316 10.76 -3.17 28.94
CA ALA A 316 10.93 -2.18 29.99
C ALA A 316 9.88 -2.32 31.09
N LEU A 317 8.60 -2.49 30.74
CA LEU A 317 7.53 -2.65 31.71
C LEU A 317 7.63 -3.97 32.48
N THR A 318 7.97 -5.06 31.77
CA THR A 318 8.17 -6.37 32.40
C THR A 318 9.30 -6.31 33.42
N PHE A 319 10.44 -5.72 33.05
CA PHE A 319 11.59 -5.54 33.94
C PHE A 319 11.28 -4.59 35.10
N ALA A 320 10.53 -3.51 34.86
CA ALA A 320 10.06 -2.62 35.92
C ALA A 320 9.13 -3.37 36.91
N GLY A 321 8.27 -4.26 36.41
CA GLY A 321 7.46 -5.14 37.25
C GLY A 321 8.29 -6.05 38.14
N PHE A 322 9.28 -6.75 37.57
CA PHE A 322 10.23 -7.56 38.35
C PHE A 322 10.99 -6.75 39.39
N PHE A 323 11.50 -5.57 39.01
CA PHE A 323 12.19 -4.67 39.92
C PHE A 323 11.28 -4.18 41.05
N LEU A 324 10.02 -3.84 40.76
CA LEU A 324 9.06 -3.44 41.78
C LEU A 324 8.78 -4.58 42.78
N PHE A 325 8.65 -5.82 42.30
CA PHE A 325 8.53 -6.99 43.19
C PHE A 325 9.80 -7.20 44.04
N GLU A 326 10.97 -7.05 43.43
CA GLU A 326 12.27 -7.14 44.11
C GLU A 326 12.34 -6.18 45.30
N VAL A 327 11.98 -4.91 45.08
CA VAL A 327 12.02 -3.87 46.10
C VAL A 327 10.93 -4.07 47.15
N LEU A 328 9.68 -4.35 46.75
CA LEU A 328 8.55 -4.48 47.67
C LEU A 328 8.64 -5.73 48.56
N LYS A 329 9.23 -6.83 48.06
CA LYS A 329 9.32 -8.11 48.77
C LYS A 329 10.72 -8.43 49.29
N SER A 330 11.72 -7.58 49.04
CA SER A 330 13.12 -7.78 49.46
C SER A 330 13.71 -9.12 48.98
N LEU A 331 13.26 -9.62 47.83
CA LEU A 331 13.79 -10.82 47.20
C LEU A 331 14.95 -10.44 46.30
N ALA A 332 16.08 -11.15 46.34
CA ALA A 332 17.20 -10.88 45.44
C ALA A 332 17.02 -11.68 44.14
N VAL A 333 16.60 -11.00 43.07
CA VAL A 333 16.49 -11.60 41.73
C VAL A 333 17.86 -11.53 41.05
N HIS A 334 18.35 -12.66 40.55
CA HIS A 334 19.66 -12.72 39.90
C HIS A 334 19.58 -12.14 38.47
N PRO A 335 20.61 -11.44 37.97
CA PRO A 335 20.59 -10.81 36.64
C PRO A 335 20.32 -11.78 35.47
N VAL A 336 20.77 -13.02 35.61
CA VAL A 336 20.49 -14.09 34.64
C VAL A 336 18.99 -14.36 34.49
N GLN A 337 18.20 -14.16 35.56
CA GLN A 337 16.75 -14.35 35.53
C GLN A 337 16.07 -13.27 34.69
N TYR A 338 16.52 -12.01 34.80
CA TYR A 338 16.10 -10.93 33.91
C TYR A 338 16.47 -11.24 32.45
N ALA A 339 17.68 -11.73 32.20
CA ALA A 339 18.11 -12.10 30.86
C ALA A 339 17.23 -13.22 30.26
N LEU A 340 16.94 -14.28 31.02
CA LEU A 340 16.10 -15.39 30.57
C LEU A 340 14.66 -14.95 30.26
N VAL A 341 14.06 -14.11 31.11
CA VAL A 341 12.74 -13.52 30.85
C VAL A 341 12.78 -12.66 29.60
N GLY A 342 13.79 -11.80 29.45
CA GLY A 342 13.94 -10.95 28.28
C GLY A 342 14.09 -11.74 26.98
N VAL A 343 14.86 -12.83 27.01
CA VAL A 343 14.99 -13.76 25.87
C VAL A 343 13.66 -14.44 25.56
N ALA A 344 12.89 -14.86 26.57
CA ALA A 344 11.55 -15.40 26.36
C ALA A 344 10.59 -14.38 25.71
N LEU A 345 10.66 -13.10 26.12
CA LEU A 345 9.91 -12.01 25.46
C LEU A 345 10.36 -11.78 24.01
N ALA A 346 11.64 -11.94 23.69
CA ALA A 346 12.11 -11.86 22.30
C ALA A 346 11.58 -13.04 21.46
N PHE A 347 11.57 -14.26 22.03
CA PHE A 347 11.02 -15.44 21.35
C PHE A 347 9.54 -15.33 21.01
N PHE A 348 8.75 -14.57 21.78
CA PHE A 348 7.37 -14.28 21.40
C PHE A 348 7.26 -13.69 20.00
N TYR A 349 8.12 -12.74 19.62
CA TYR A 349 8.07 -12.10 18.29
C TYR A 349 8.50 -13.04 17.16
N LEU A 350 9.49 -13.91 17.43
CA LEU A 350 9.93 -14.92 16.48
C LEU A 350 8.84 -15.98 16.24
N LEU A 351 8.20 -16.45 17.32
CA LEU A 351 7.05 -17.37 17.23
C LEU A 351 5.87 -16.71 16.52
N LEU A 352 5.57 -15.45 16.83
CA LEU A 352 4.51 -14.69 16.18
C LEU A 352 4.72 -14.63 14.66
N LEU A 353 5.92 -14.26 14.20
CA LEU A 353 6.26 -14.21 12.79
C LEU A 353 6.09 -15.60 12.14
N SER A 354 6.79 -16.61 12.66
CA SER A 354 6.80 -17.96 12.05
C SER A 354 5.43 -18.66 12.04
N LEU A 355 4.62 -18.49 13.09
CA LEU A 355 3.28 -19.09 13.14
C LEU A 355 2.29 -18.31 12.28
N SER A 356 2.43 -16.98 12.17
CA SER A 356 1.52 -16.16 11.37
C SER A 356 1.53 -16.56 9.90
N GLU A 357 2.71 -16.98 9.39
CA GLU A 357 2.89 -17.51 8.03
C GLU A 357 2.07 -18.77 7.71
N HIS A 358 1.56 -19.49 8.72
CA HIS A 358 0.89 -20.78 8.54
C HIS A 358 -0.56 -20.81 9.02
N ILE A 359 -0.89 -20.12 10.12
CA ILE A 359 -2.20 -20.21 10.77
C ILE A 359 -2.91 -18.86 10.91
N GLY A 360 -2.38 -17.82 10.29
CA GLY A 360 -2.90 -16.46 10.34
C GLY A 360 -2.55 -15.71 11.63
N PHE A 361 -2.60 -14.38 11.56
CA PHE A 361 -2.09 -13.51 12.62
C PHE A 361 -2.74 -13.71 13.99
N THR A 362 -4.07 -13.74 14.06
CA THR A 362 -4.80 -13.79 15.34
C THR A 362 -4.51 -15.08 16.12
N LEU A 363 -4.54 -16.24 15.44
CA LEU A 363 -4.24 -17.51 16.06
C LEU A 363 -2.74 -17.61 16.44
N ALA A 364 -1.85 -17.17 15.55
CA ALA A 364 -0.42 -17.11 15.84
C ALA A 364 -0.11 -16.23 17.06
N TYR A 365 -0.79 -15.09 17.19
CA TYR A 365 -0.66 -14.20 18.34
C TYR A 365 -1.10 -14.87 19.64
N LEU A 366 -2.30 -15.48 19.65
CA LEU A 366 -2.82 -16.14 20.85
C LEU A 366 -1.93 -17.30 21.30
N VAL A 367 -1.46 -18.14 20.36
CA VAL A 367 -0.56 -19.26 20.67
C VAL A 367 0.78 -18.75 21.19
N SER A 368 1.39 -17.77 20.53
CA SER A 368 2.70 -17.21 20.92
C SER A 368 2.63 -16.50 22.27
N ALA A 369 1.60 -15.67 22.49
CA ALA A 369 1.38 -14.95 23.74
C ALA A 369 1.12 -15.92 24.89
N SER A 370 0.26 -16.92 24.68
CA SER A 370 -0.06 -17.92 25.71
C SER A 370 1.17 -18.75 26.08
N ALA A 371 1.96 -19.19 25.10
CA ALA A 371 3.20 -19.92 25.33
C ALA A 371 4.20 -19.09 26.16
N CYS A 372 4.36 -17.80 25.83
CA CYS A 372 5.24 -16.89 26.55
C CYS A 372 4.76 -16.64 27.99
N VAL A 373 3.47 -16.36 28.18
CA VAL A 373 2.85 -16.14 29.50
C VAL A 373 2.98 -17.37 30.38
N VAL A 374 2.71 -18.56 29.85
CA VAL A 374 2.83 -19.81 30.60
C VAL A 374 4.28 -20.10 30.98
N LEU A 375 5.22 -19.93 30.04
CA LEU A 375 6.65 -20.16 30.29
C LEU A 375 7.19 -19.22 31.37
N ILE A 376 6.96 -17.91 31.23
CA ILE A 376 7.42 -16.92 32.20
C ILE A 376 6.69 -17.10 33.53
N GLY A 377 5.39 -17.36 33.51
CA GLY A 377 4.60 -17.61 34.71
C GLY A 377 5.10 -18.80 35.52
N PHE A 378 5.32 -19.93 34.84
CA PHE A 378 5.91 -21.13 35.43
C PHE A 378 7.28 -20.83 36.05
N TYR A 379 8.14 -20.10 35.33
CA TYR A 379 9.46 -19.73 35.81
C TYR A 379 9.40 -18.84 37.06
N VAL A 380 8.54 -17.81 37.05
CA VAL A 380 8.38 -16.85 38.15
C VAL A 380 7.81 -17.50 39.41
N CYS A 381 6.87 -18.43 39.28
CA CYS A 381 6.35 -19.21 40.42
C CYS A 381 7.49 -19.88 41.21
N HIS A 382 8.48 -20.43 40.53
CA HIS A 382 9.62 -21.11 41.14
C HIS A 382 10.66 -20.12 41.68
N VAL A 383 10.97 -19.06 40.94
CA VAL A 383 11.92 -18.02 41.37
C VAL A 383 11.44 -17.31 42.64
N LEU A 384 10.14 -17.00 42.73
CA LEU A 384 9.55 -16.35 43.90
C LEU A 384 9.13 -17.32 45.01
N ARG A 385 9.33 -18.64 44.82
CA ARG A 385 8.86 -19.73 45.71
C ARG A 385 7.38 -19.60 46.11
N SER A 386 6.55 -19.03 45.23
CA SER A 386 5.17 -18.67 45.55
C SER A 386 4.27 -18.64 44.31
N VAL A 387 3.29 -19.55 44.30
CA VAL A 387 2.32 -19.70 43.19
C VAL A 387 1.42 -18.47 43.06
N SER A 388 1.01 -17.85 44.17
CA SER A 388 0.13 -16.68 44.14
C SER A 388 0.80 -15.47 43.48
N HIS A 389 2.08 -15.22 43.77
CA HIS A 389 2.82 -14.12 43.16
C HIS A 389 3.14 -14.39 41.68
N GLY A 390 3.50 -15.63 41.33
CA GLY A 390 3.72 -16.00 39.93
C GLY A 390 2.45 -15.94 39.08
N LEU A 391 1.30 -16.36 39.61
CA LEU A 391 0.00 -16.19 38.94
C LEU A 391 -0.36 -14.71 38.78
N GLY A 392 -0.15 -13.88 39.81
CA GLY A 392 -0.37 -12.43 39.72
C GLY A 392 0.50 -11.76 38.64
N PHE A 393 1.77 -12.15 38.56
CA PHE A 393 2.68 -11.68 37.50
C PHE A 393 2.21 -12.13 36.11
N SER A 394 1.84 -13.40 35.97
CA SER A 394 1.35 -13.97 34.70
C SER A 394 0.07 -13.29 34.23
N ALA A 395 -0.85 -12.98 35.14
CA ALA A 395 -2.08 -12.24 34.84
C ALA A 395 -1.77 -10.81 34.36
N GLY A 396 -0.80 -10.13 34.98
CA GLY A 396 -0.32 -8.82 34.53
C GLY A 396 0.30 -8.88 33.13
N LEU A 397 1.15 -9.89 32.87
CA LEU A 397 1.76 -10.10 31.56
C LEU A 397 0.71 -10.46 30.49
N ALA A 398 -0.26 -11.31 30.82
CA ALA A 398 -1.39 -11.63 29.94
C ALA A 398 -2.23 -10.39 29.63
N GLY A 399 -2.50 -9.55 30.64
CA GLY A 399 -3.16 -8.26 30.43
C GLY A 399 -2.39 -7.35 29.48
N LEU A 400 -1.05 -7.31 29.61
CA LEU A 400 -0.19 -6.54 28.72
C LEU A 400 -0.24 -7.06 27.27
N TYR A 401 -0.21 -8.38 27.07
CA TYR A 401 -0.42 -8.98 25.74
C TYR A 401 -1.84 -8.74 25.21
N GLY A 402 -2.88 -8.79 26.04
CA GLY A 402 -4.24 -8.48 25.59
C GLY A 402 -4.38 -7.03 25.11
N LEU A 403 -3.76 -6.11 25.83
CA LEU A 403 -3.77 -4.69 25.48
C LEU A 403 -2.87 -4.39 24.26
N LEU A 404 -1.76 -5.10 24.08
CA LEU A 404 -1.00 -5.06 22.83
C LEU A 404 -1.84 -5.57 21.64
N TYR A 405 -2.59 -6.66 21.79
CA TYR A 405 -3.50 -7.13 20.74
C TYR A 405 -4.56 -6.08 20.35
N GLY A 406 -5.11 -5.38 21.36
CA GLY A 406 -6.02 -4.26 21.14
C GLY A 406 -5.37 -3.13 20.32
N LEU A 407 -4.12 -2.77 20.63
CA LEU A 407 -3.38 -1.77 19.85
C LEU A 407 -3.13 -2.20 18.41
N LEU A 408 -2.82 -3.48 18.19
CA LEU A 408 -2.55 -4.02 16.86
C LEU A 408 -3.81 -4.13 16.02
N SER A 409 -4.98 -4.30 16.66
CA SER A 409 -6.28 -4.38 16.00
C SER A 409 -6.87 -2.98 15.69
N ALA A 410 -6.40 -1.93 16.37
CA ALA A 410 -6.86 -0.57 16.12
C ALA A 410 -6.02 0.07 14.99
N GLU A 411 -6.61 0.22 13.81
CA GLU A 411 -5.98 0.87 12.65
C GLU A 411 -5.95 2.40 12.80
N ASP A 412 -7.12 3.02 12.98
CA ASP A 412 -7.25 4.48 12.95
C ASP A 412 -6.82 5.19 14.26
N TYR A 413 -6.82 4.47 15.38
CA TYR A 413 -6.62 5.05 16.73
C TYR A 413 -5.34 4.59 17.42
N ALA A 414 -4.38 4.02 16.69
CA ALA A 414 -3.16 3.44 17.26
C ALA A 414 -2.37 4.43 18.16
N LEU A 415 -2.20 5.68 17.70
CA LEU A 415 -1.48 6.72 18.48
C LEU A 415 -2.24 7.12 19.74
N LEU A 416 -3.57 7.26 19.65
CA LEU A 416 -4.41 7.62 20.77
C LEU A 416 -4.42 6.51 21.83
N MET A 417 -4.68 5.27 21.42
CA MET A 417 -4.69 4.14 22.34
C MET A 417 -3.31 3.91 22.96
N GLY A 418 -2.23 4.03 22.17
CA GLY A 418 -0.86 3.87 22.65
C GLY A 418 -0.47 4.94 23.68
N SER A 419 -0.82 6.21 23.46
CA SER A 419 -0.54 7.29 24.41
C SER A 419 -1.36 7.18 25.70
N LEU A 420 -2.65 6.82 25.60
CA LEU A 420 -3.51 6.57 26.77
C LEU A 420 -3.02 5.39 27.61
N LEU A 421 -2.55 4.33 26.97
CA LEU A 421 -1.93 3.18 27.60
C LEU A 421 -0.65 3.56 28.35
N LEU A 422 0.26 4.29 27.70
CA LEU A 422 1.50 4.76 28.34
C LEU A 422 1.19 5.65 29.55
N PHE A 423 0.22 6.56 29.40
CA PHE A 423 -0.25 7.41 30.49
C PHE A 423 -0.86 6.59 31.64
N GLY A 424 -1.72 5.62 31.33
CA GLY A 424 -2.34 4.72 32.30
C GLY A 424 -1.31 3.88 33.06
N LEU A 425 -0.34 3.29 32.35
CA LEU A 425 0.76 2.53 32.95
C LEU A 425 1.64 3.39 33.85
N LEU A 426 1.95 4.62 33.43
CA LEU A 426 2.66 5.58 34.27
C LEU A 426 1.86 5.92 35.53
N GLY A 427 0.55 6.13 35.40
CA GLY A 427 -0.36 6.36 36.53
C GLY A 427 -0.37 5.19 37.52
N VAL A 428 -0.48 3.95 37.03
CA VAL A 428 -0.37 2.74 37.86
C VAL A 428 0.98 2.67 38.56
N PHE A 429 2.07 2.93 37.84
CA PHE A 429 3.42 2.95 38.42
C PHE A 429 3.55 4.00 39.54
N MET A 430 3.04 5.21 39.34
CA MET A 430 3.01 6.27 40.36
C MET A 430 2.20 5.87 41.59
N VAL A 431 1.03 5.24 41.41
CA VAL A 431 0.17 4.80 42.54
C VAL A 431 0.82 3.68 43.34
N LEU A 432 1.45 2.71 42.67
CA LEU A 432 2.14 1.60 43.33
C LEU A 432 3.41 2.05 44.07
N THR A 433 4.14 3.02 43.53
CA THR A 433 5.38 3.52 44.14
C THR A 433 5.15 4.64 45.17
N ARG A 434 3.92 5.13 45.37
CA ARG A 434 3.62 6.26 46.28
C ARG A 434 4.04 6.05 47.74
N LYS A 435 4.08 4.80 48.21
CA LYS A 435 4.47 4.43 49.59
C LYS A 435 5.89 3.86 49.67
N LEU A 436 6.63 3.89 48.56
CA LEU A 436 7.99 3.39 48.48
C LEU A 436 8.96 4.43 49.03
N ASP A 437 9.72 4.07 50.07
CA ASP A 437 10.80 4.92 50.56
C ASP A 437 12.04 4.77 49.66
N TRP A 438 12.15 5.62 48.65
CA TRP A 438 13.26 5.65 47.69
C TRP A 438 14.65 5.83 48.32
N TYR A 439 14.74 6.46 49.50
CA TYR A 439 16.01 6.69 50.19
C TYR A 439 16.44 5.48 51.03
N GLY A 440 15.48 4.70 51.53
CA GLY A 440 15.72 3.45 52.28
C GLY A 440 15.99 2.21 51.41
N VAL A 441 15.71 2.25 50.10
CA VAL A 441 15.94 1.11 49.21
C VAL A 441 17.45 0.78 49.13
N GLY A 442 17.80 -0.44 49.54
CA GLY A 442 19.18 -0.94 49.56
C GLY A 442 19.93 -0.80 50.90
N ALA A 443 19.32 -0.21 51.93
CA ALA A 443 19.93 -0.08 53.27
C ALA A 443 19.70 -1.30 54.17
N LYS A 444 18.73 -2.18 53.85
CA LYS A 444 18.51 -3.45 54.55
C LYS A 444 19.25 -4.59 53.83
N PRO A 445 20.10 -5.38 54.52
CA PRO A 445 20.70 -6.55 53.92
C PRO A 445 19.59 -7.55 53.56
N ALA A 446 19.53 -7.93 52.28
CA ALA A 446 18.67 -9.03 51.85
C ALA A 446 19.20 -10.32 52.48
N ALA A 447 18.32 -11.15 53.03
CA ALA A 447 18.70 -12.46 53.54
C ALA A 447 19.29 -13.28 52.38
N ALA A 448 20.54 -13.73 52.52
CA ALA A 448 21.18 -14.57 51.53
C ALA A 448 20.42 -15.89 51.41
N MET A 449 20.07 -16.29 50.18
CA MET A 449 19.51 -17.61 49.90
C MET A 449 20.56 -18.67 50.24
N SER A 450 20.37 -19.41 51.34
CA SER A 450 21.07 -20.68 51.54
C SER A 450 20.44 -21.74 50.64
N PHE A 451 21.27 -22.39 49.83
CA PHE A 451 20.90 -23.62 49.16
C PHE A 451 21.00 -24.73 50.21
N ASP A 452 19.85 -25.24 50.66
CA ASP A 452 19.81 -26.48 51.42
C ASP A 452 19.97 -27.63 50.42
N LEU A 453 21.21 -28.12 50.27
CA LEU A 453 21.49 -29.37 49.56
C LEU A 453 21.05 -30.50 50.48
N GLY A 454 19.74 -30.72 50.53
CA GLY A 454 19.15 -31.87 51.20
C GLY A 454 19.67 -33.15 50.54
N GLU A 455 20.34 -33.98 51.34
CA GLU A 455 20.84 -35.30 50.98
C GLU A 455 19.74 -36.14 50.31
N VAL A 456 20.09 -36.68 49.14
CA VAL A 456 19.37 -37.81 48.55
C VAL A 456 19.71 -39.04 49.38
N LYS A 457 18.69 -39.65 49.99
CA LYS A 457 18.71 -41.06 50.37
C LYS A 457 17.63 -41.80 49.59
#